data_AF-A0A428PW21-F1
#
_entry.id   AF-A0A428PW21-F1
#
_cell.length_a   1.000
_cell.length_b   1.000
_cell.length_c   1.000
_cell.angle_alpha   90.00
_cell.angle_beta   90.00
_cell.angle_gamma   90.00
#
_symmetry.space_group_name_H-M   'P 1'
#
loop_
_entity.id
_entity.type
_entity.pdbx_description
1 polymer ?
#
loop_
_entity_poly.entity_id
_entity_poly.type
_entity_poly.pdbx_seq_one_letter_code
_entity_poly.pdbx_strand_id
1 'polypeptide(L)'
;MAPELAAITYSIEARASGKSTTDSDNPRFEACQVVNVIGTTLEDPPLSLSPGNRVYNLQDSCKVGTRLLSPFDGSTKAIAAQPGAIRLTNDGYSASQSAVPVSLTFEPSSANLLPPQHCSISAKIEVQTIYSSEPMKCPLNRGEKMSLYYPYRSKTVSLDPLAV
;
A
#
# COMPACT_ATOMS: atom_id res chain seq x y z
N MET A 1 12.95 -10.68 -13.42
CA MET A 1 13.79 -9.96 -12.43
C MET A 1 13.13 -10.12 -11.08
N ALA A 2 13.85 -10.57 -10.05
CA ALA A 2 13.31 -10.71 -8.70
C ALA A 2 13.46 -9.39 -7.92
N PRO A 3 12.52 -9.00 -7.04
CA PRO A 3 12.56 -7.75 -6.29
C PRO A 3 13.75 -7.64 -5.33
N GLU A 4 14.39 -8.76 -4.98
CA GLU A 4 15.59 -8.80 -4.14
C GLU A 4 16.85 -8.18 -4.81
N LEU A 5 16.78 -7.87 -6.12
CA LEU A 5 17.92 -7.42 -6.92
C LEU A 5 17.85 -5.95 -7.37
N ALA A 6 16.84 -5.19 -6.96
CA ALA A 6 16.69 -3.78 -7.37
C ALA A 6 17.08 -2.83 -6.24
N ALA A 7 18.25 -2.19 -6.37
CA ALA A 7 18.68 -1.11 -5.48
C ALA A 7 18.51 0.24 -6.20
N ILE A 8 17.84 1.19 -5.55
CA ILE A 8 17.76 2.57 -6.05
C ILE A 8 18.97 3.31 -5.50
N THR A 9 19.84 3.77 -6.40
CA THR A 9 21.00 4.60 -6.05
C THR A 9 20.80 5.97 -6.67
N TYR A 10 20.87 7.01 -5.85
CA TYR A 10 20.88 8.39 -6.33
C TYR A 10 22.31 8.89 -6.44
N SER A 11 22.64 9.59 -7.53
CA SER A 11 23.96 10.18 -7.72
C SER A 11 23.85 11.57 -8.33
N ILE A 12 24.85 12.40 -8.06
CA ILE A 12 25.07 13.70 -8.68
C ILE A 12 26.24 13.52 -9.65
N GLU A 13 25.99 13.70 -10.95
CA GLU A 13 27.00 13.67 -12.00
C GLU A 13 27.37 15.10 -12.42
N ALA A 14 28.64 15.46 -12.32
CA ALA A 14 29.20 16.71 -12.82
C ALA A 14 30.06 16.42 -14.05
N ARG A 15 29.73 17.07 -15.18
CA ARG A 15 30.49 16.95 -16.43
C ARG A 15 31.00 18.33 -16.86
N ALA A 16 32.30 18.45 -17.10
CA ALA A 16 32.91 19.64 -17.68
C ALA A 16 33.54 19.28 -19.02
N SER A 17 33.23 20.05 -20.05
CA SER A 17 33.84 19.93 -21.39
C SER A 17 34.57 21.22 -21.74
N GLY A 18 35.86 21.14 -21.98
CA GLY A 18 36.65 22.26 -22.54
C GLY A 18 36.73 22.17 -24.06
N LYS A 19 36.75 23.32 -24.74
CA LYS A 19 37.18 23.37 -26.15
C LYS A 19 38.70 23.50 -26.17
N SER A 20 39.39 22.49 -26.67
CA SER A 20 40.83 22.60 -26.96
C SER A 20 41.01 23.32 -28.29
N THR A 21 41.83 24.38 -28.32
CA THR A 21 42.17 25.11 -29.56
C THR A 21 43.27 24.44 -30.36
N THR A 22 43.92 23.39 -29.82
CA THR A 22 45.14 22.80 -30.38
C THR A 22 45.12 21.28 -30.54
N ASP A 23 44.15 20.58 -29.94
CA ASP A 23 43.99 19.13 -30.08
C ASP A 23 42.53 18.76 -30.39
N SER A 24 42.33 17.78 -31.25
CA SER A 24 41.01 17.32 -31.71
C SER A 24 40.17 16.62 -30.63
N ASP A 25 40.69 16.48 -29.42
CA ASP A 25 40.02 15.82 -28.31
C ASP A 25 39.66 16.84 -27.22
N ASN A 26 38.36 16.99 -26.97
CA ASN A 26 37.85 17.89 -25.94
C ASN A 26 38.03 17.22 -24.57
N PRO A 27 38.77 17.81 -23.61
CA PRO A 27 38.90 17.24 -22.29
C PRO A 27 37.52 17.18 -21.63
N ARG A 28 37.09 15.95 -21.31
CA ARG A 28 35.87 15.64 -20.58
C ARG A 28 36.26 15.28 -19.16
N PHE A 29 35.91 16.12 -18.21
CA PHE A 29 36.00 15.80 -16.78
C PHE A 29 34.64 15.30 -16.33
N GLU A 30 34.62 14.15 -15.69
CA GLU A 30 33.41 13.56 -15.12
C GLU A 30 33.68 13.25 -13.64
N ALA A 31 32.81 13.73 -12.77
CA ALA A 31 32.79 13.39 -11.35
C ALA A 31 31.39 12.88 -11.00
N CYS A 32 31.30 11.78 -10.28
CA CYS A 32 30.05 11.19 -9.85
C CYS A 32 30.09 10.99 -8.33
N GLN A 33 29.09 11.51 -7.62
CA GLN A 33 28.96 11.37 -6.17
C GLN A 33 27.61 10.73 -5.83
N VAL A 34 27.64 9.54 -5.23
CA VAL A 34 26.44 8.89 -4.70
C VAL A 34 25.92 9.65 -3.48
N VAL A 35 24.61 9.85 -3.40
CA VAL A 35 23.93 10.55 -2.33
C VAL A 35 22.75 9.73 -1.79
N ASN A 36 22.51 9.81 -0.49
CA ASN A 36 21.30 9.26 0.11
C ASN A 36 20.21 10.32 0.07
N VAL A 37 19.13 10.05 -0.66
CA VAL A 37 17.97 10.93 -0.74
C VAL A 37 16.89 10.41 0.20
N ILE A 38 16.53 11.23 1.18
CA ILE A 38 15.31 11.06 1.97
C ILE A 38 14.38 12.18 1.53
N GLY A 39 13.14 11.85 1.17
CA GLY A 39 12.14 12.86 0.80
C GLY A 39 12.00 13.89 1.93
N THR A 40 12.13 15.18 1.58
CA THR A 40 12.04 16.29 2.54
C THR A 40 10.61 16.53 3.04
N THR A 41 9.62 16.09 2.25
CA THR A 41 8.20 16.15 2.58
C THR A 41 7.62 14.76 2.60
N LEU A 42 6.98 14.40 3.70
CA LEU A 42 6.08 13.25 3.77
C LEU A 42 4.86 13.56 2.90
N GLU A 43 4.87 13.08 1.66
CA GLU A 43 3.67 13.05 0.85
C GLU A 43 2.71 12.04 1.51
N ASP A 44 1.52 12.51 1.90
CA ASP A 44 0.50 11.58 2.39
C ASP A 44 0.16 10.60 1.25
N PRO A 45 0.00 9.30 1.54
CA PRO A 45 -0.29 8.31 0.52
C PRO A 45 -1.50 8.78 -0.27
N PRO A 46 -1.48 8.64 -1.61
CA PRO A 46 -2.48 9.30 -2.43
C PRO A 46 -3.89 8.93 -1.95
N LEU A 47 -4.69 9.94 -1.64
CA LEU A 47 -5.93 9.79 -0.86
C LEU A 47 -7.12 9.34 -1.72
N SER A 48 -6.98 9.43 -3.05
CA SER A 48 -8.06 9.15 -3.98
C SER A 48 -8.14 7.66 -4.31
N LEU A 49 -8.73 6.87 -3.41
CA LEU A 49 -9.21 5.53 -3.75
C LEU A 49 -10.46 5.71 -4.63
N SER A 50 -10.39 5.28 -5.88
CA SER A 50 -11.58 5.28 -6.74
C SER A 50 -12.63 4.33 -6.17
N PRO A 51 -13.94 4.64 -6.23
CA PRO A 51 -15.01 3.76 -5.75
C PRO A 51 -15.04 2.35 -6.36
N GLY A 52 -14.33 2.12 -7.47
CA GLY A 52 -14.15 0.81 -8.11
C GLY A 52 -12.85 0.09 -7.75
N ASN A 53 -12.09 0.55 -6.74
CA ASN A 53 -10.87 -0.12 -6.32
C ASN A 53 -11.20 -1.47 -5.67
N ARG A 54 -10.86 -2.57 -6.34
CA ARG A 54 -11.15 -3.92 -5.81
C ARG A 54 -10.18 -4.35 -4.70
N VAL A 55 -9.03 -3.68 -4.62
CA VAL A 55 -7.94 -4.03 -3.69
C VAL A 55 -8.13 -3.31 -2.35
N TYR A 56 -8.69 -2.10 -2.35
CA TYR A 56 -8.95 -1.32 -1.14
C TYR A 56 -10.42 -1.01 -0.99
N ASN A 57 -11.08 -1.69 -0.05
CA ASN A 57 -12.46 -1.45 0.34
C ASN A 57 -12.52 -1.05 1.82
N LEU A 58 -13.10 0.12 2.11
CA LEU A 58 -13.36 0.57 3.48
C LEU A 58 -14.74 0.15 3.99
N GLN A 59 -15.57 -0.40 3.12
CA GLN A 59 -16.90 -0.89 3.47
C GLN A 59 -17.12 -2.26 2.82
N ASP A 60 -17.74 -3.15 3.57
CA ASP A 60 -18.20 -4.44 3.05
C ASP A 60 -19.50 -4.85 3.75
N SER A 61 -20.29 -5.68 3.08
CA SER A 61 -21.57 -6.17 3.59
C SER A 61 -21.72 -7.66 3.32
N CYS A 62 -21.97 -8.43 4.36
CA CYS A 62 -22.19 -9.87 4.27
C CYS A 62 -23.60 -10.22 4.75
N LYS A 63 -24.30 -11.10 4.03
CA LYS A 63 -25.58 -11.65 4.49
C LYS A 63 -25.28 -12.73 5.52
N VAL A 64 -25.93 -12.65 6.67
CA VAL A 64 -25.75 -13.60 7.76
C VAL A 64 -26.98 -14.49 7.87
N GLY A 65 -26.74 -15.80 7.93
CA GLY A 65 -27.77 -16.79 8.20
C GLY A 65 -27.22 -17.86 9.13
N THR A 66 -28.08 -18.36 10.01
CA THR A 66 -27.75 -19.41 10.98
C THR A 66 -27.52 -20.78 10.34
N ARG A 67 -28.01 -21.04 9.12
CA ARG A 67 -27.82 -22.31 8.39
C ARG A 67 -27.54 -22.07 6.91
N LEU A 68 -26.74 -22.96 6.31
CA LEU A 68 -26.33 -22.91 4.88
C LEU A 68 -27.51 -22.99 3.89
N LEU A 69 -28.69 -23.43 4.35
CA LEU A 69 -29.90 -23.64 3.53
C LEU A 69 -31.13 -22.87 4.05
N SER A 70 -30.99 -22.02 5.07
CA SER A 70 -32.10 -21.19 5.59
C SER A 70 -32.10 -19.82 4.93
N PRO A 71 -33.25 -19.11 4.90
CA PRO A 71 -33.26 -17.68 4.58
C PRO A 71 -32.30 -16.93 5.52
N PHE A 72 -31.70 -15.86 5.00
CA PHE A 72 -30.77 -15.03 5.76
C PHE A 72 -31.50 -14.29 6.89
N ASP A 73 -30.92 -14.32 8.09
CA ASP A 73 -31.44 -13.69 9.30
C ASP A 73 -31.18 -12.17 9.30
N GLY A 74 -30.28 -11.70 8.44
CA GLY A 74 -30.01 -10.27 8.25
C GLY A 74 -28.78 -10.01 7.41
N SER A 75 -28.31 -8.77 7.44
CA SER A 75 -27.02 -8.38 6.85
C SER A 75 -26.14 -7.72 7.90
N THR A 76 -24.84 -8.00 7.84
CA THR A 76 -23.83 -7.31 8.64
C THR A 76 -23.03 -6.41 7.72
N LYS A 77 -22.97 -5.12 8.05
CA LYS A 77 -22.19 -4.12 7.35
C LYS A 77 -21.01 -3.71 8.21
N ALA A 78 -19.80 -3.84 7.66
CA ALA A 78 -18.58 -3.34 8.26
C ALA A 78 -18.16 -2.07 7.54
N ILE A 79 -17.88 -1.00 8.30
CA ILE A 79 -17.40 0.28 7.77
C ILE A 79 -16.17 0.67 8.57
N ALA A 80 -15.05 0.87 7.90
CA ALA A 80 -13.80 1.34 8.47
C ALA A 80 -13.52 2.77 8.02
N ALA A 81 -12.89 3.55 8.90
CA ALA A 81 -12.27 4.81 8.48
C ALA A 81 -10.93 4.52 7.79
N GLN A 82 -10.49 5.43 6.91
CA GLN A 82 -9.15 5.33 6.34
C GLN A 82 -8.09 5.42 7.45
N PRO A 83 -7.15 4.47 7.56
CA PRO A 83 -6.05 4.57 8.51
C PRO A 83 -5.19 5.80 8.26
N GLY A 84 -4.64 6.36 9.33
CA GLY A 84 -3.49 7.26 9.22
C GLY A 84 -2.28 6.54 8.62
N ALA A 85 -1.48 7.25 7.85
CA ALA A 85 -0.25 6.70 7.27
C ALA A 85 0.75 6.28 8.38
N ILE A 86 1.34 5.10 8.24
CA ILE A 86 2.46 4.66 9.09
C ILE A 86 3.72 5.34 8.56
N ARG A 87 4.37 6.13 9.40
CA ARG A 87 5.54 6.94 9.06
C ARG A 87 6.77 6.29 9.67
N LEU A 88 7.78 6.03 8.85
CA LEU A 88 9.08 5.64 9.36
C LEU A 88 9.83 6.86 9.88
N THR A 89 10.64 6.68 10.91
CA THR A 89 11.59 7.69 11.37
C THR A 89 12.71 7.90 10.35
N ASN A 90 13.41 9.04 10.40
CA ASN A 90 14.46 9.36 9.41
C ASN A 90 15.62 8.37 9.37
N ASP A 91 15.86 7.67 10.49
CA ASP A 91 16.84 6.60 10.63
C ASP A 91 16.30 5.23 10.17
N GLY A 92 15.00 5.11 9.90
CA GLY A 92 14.35 3.90 9.37
C GLY A 92 14.17 2.78 10.39
N TYR A 93 14.56 2.97 11.65
CA TYR A 93 14.50 1.94 12.69
C TYR A 93 13.20 1.96 13.51
N SER A 94 12.36 2.98 13.36
CA SER A 94 11.10 3.11 14.09
C SER A 94 9.96 3.52 13.15
N ALA A 95 8.73 3.21 13.57
CA ALA A 95 7.51 3.51 12.83
C ALA A 95 6.47 4.17 13.73
N SER A 96 5.67 5.08 13.18
CA SER A 96 4.56 5.70 13.88
C SER A 96 3.41 4.70 14.05
N GLN A 97 2.64 4.86 15.12
CA GLN A 97 1.43 4.06 15.33
C GLN A 97 0.33 4.48 14.34
N SER A 98 -0.50 3.53 13.94
CA SER A 98 -1.74 3.76 13.21
C SER A 98 -2.85 2.87 13.77
N ALA A 99 -4.09 3.32 13.68
CA ALA A 99 -5.27 2.61 14.15
C ALA A 99 -6.39 2.71 13.11
N VAL A 100 -7.15 1.63 12.94
CA VAL A 100 -8.30 1.56 12.04
C VAL A 100 -9.54 1.23 12.86
N PRO A 101 -10.38 2.21 13.21
CA PRO A 101 -11.65 1.93 13.85
C PRO A 101 -12.59 1.28 12.81
N VAL A 102 -13.15 0.13 13.16
CA VAL A 102 -14.13 -0.60 12.35
C VAL A 102 -15.47 -0.58 13.08
N SER A 103 -16.48 0.03 12.45
CA SER A 103 -17.87 -0.01 12.89
C SER A 103 -18.57 -1.21 12.25
N LEU A 104 -19.21 -2.03 13.08
CA LEU A 104 -19.97 -3.19 12.63
C LEU A 104 -21.45 -2.99 12.98
N THR A 105 -22.30 -2.94 11.96
CA THR A 105 -23.75 -2.74 12.09
C THR A 105 -24.48 -3.99 11.60
N PHE A 106 -25.41 -4.50 12.39
CA PHE A 106 -26.29 -5.59 12.00
C PHE A 106 -27.67 -5.04 11.63
N GLU A 107 -28.11 -5.34 10.41
CA GLU A 107 -29.44 -5.03 9.89
C GLU A 107 -30.28 -6.31 9.84
N PRO A 108 -31.15 -6.54 10.83
CA PRO A 108 -31.97 -7.75 10.90
C PRO A 108 -33.04 -7.77 9.81
N SER A 109 -33.38 -8.95 9.30
CA SER A 109 -34.48 -9.10 8.34
C SER A 109 -35.87 -9.02 8.98
N SER A 110 -35.96 -9.13 10.31
CA SER A 110 -37.19 -8.96 11.10
C SER A 110 -36.90 -8.40 12.49
N ALA A 111 -37.86 -7.67 13.08
CA ALA A 111 -37.67 -6.90 14.31
C ALA A 111 -37.30 -7.73 15.57
N ASN A 112 -37.48 -9.06 15.54
CA ASN A 112 -37.22 -9.95 16.68
C ASN A 112 -35.86 -10.65 16.61
N LEU A 113 -35.06 -10.39 15.56
CA LEU A 113 -33.77 -11.05 15.37
C LEU A 113 -32.67 -10.29 16.11
N LEU A 114 -32.02 -10.99 17.05
CA LEU A 114 -30.85 -10.49 17.75
C LEU A 114 -29.60 -10.58 16.86
N PRO A 115 -28.62 -9.71 17.04
CA PRO A 115 -27.33 -9.83 16.36
C PRO A 115 -26.68 -11.18 16.67
N PRO A 116 -26.04 -11.83 15.68
CA PRO A 116 -25.30 -13.05 15.92
C PRO A 116 -24.17 -12.80 16.93
N GLN A 117 -23.90 -13.77 17.81
CA GLN A 117 -22.70 -13.73 18.63
C GLN A 117 -21.46 -13.83 17.73
N HIS A 118 -20.52 -12.92 17.90
CA HIS A 118 -19.27 -12.92 17.15
C HIS A 118 -18.36 -14.03 17.69
N CYS A 119 -18.03 -15.01 16.85
CA CYS A 119 -17.25 -16.18 17.28
C CYS A 119 -15.74 -16.04 17.03
N SER A 120 -15.29 -15.10 16.21
CA SER A 120 -13.86 -14.88 15.95
C SER A 120 -13.63 -13.51 15.32
N ILE A 121 -12.59 -12.82 15.78
CA ILE A 121 -12.02 -11.63 15.13
C ILE A 121 -10.66 -12.06 14.60
N SER A 122 -10.31 -11.66 13.38
CA SER A 122 -8.99 -11.88 12.81
C SER A 122 -8.58 -10.66 12.02
N ALA A 123 -7.33 -10.23 12.13
CA ALA A 123 -6.79 -9.15 11.32
C ALA A 123 -5.53 -9.62 10.58
N LYS A 124 -5.26 -9.00 9.44
CA LYS A 124 -4.21 -9.42 8.50
C LYS A 124 -3.60 -8.18 7.86
N ILE A 125 -2.27 -8.06 7.91
CA ILE A 125 -1.51 -7.01 7.22
C ILE A 125 -0.88 -7.60 5.97
N GLU A 126 -1.30 -7.13 4.81
CA GLU A 126 -0.68 -7.48 3.52
C GLU A 126 0.24 -6.36 3.05
N VAL A 127 1.47 -6.73 2.66
CA VAL A 127 2.45 -5.85 2.03
C VAL A 127 2.63 -6.30 0.59
N GLN A 128 2.49 -5.38 -0.37
CA GLN A 128 2.70 -5.64 -1.79
C GLN A 128 3.89 -4.84 -2.31
N THR A 129 4.86 -5.54 -2.89
CA THR A 129 6.03 -4.96 -3.56
C THR A 129 5.85 -5.11 -5.06
N ILE A 130 5.64 -3.99 -5.75
CA ILE A 130 5.51 -3.93 -7.22
C ILE A 130 6.87 -3.58 -7.81
N TYR A 131 7.27 -4.25 -8.89
CA TYR A 131 8.55 -4.03 -9.53
C TYR A 131 8.43 -4.06 -11.06
N SER A 132 9.32 -3.33 -11.73
CA SER A 132 9.33 -3.19 -13.18
C SER A 132 10.75 -2.87 -13.65
N SER A 133 11.13 -3.35 -14.84
CA SER A 133 12.34 -2.91 -15.53
C SER A 133 12.16 -1.58 -16.26
N GLU A 134 10.91 -1.19 -16.53
CA GLU A 134 10.56 0.10 -17.14
C GLU A 134 10.00 1.06 -16.09
N PRO A 135 10.18 2.39 -16.26
CA PRO A 135 9.54 3.39 -15.43
C PRO A 135 8.03 3.18 -15.32
N MET A 136 7.49 3.42 -14.13
CA MET A 136 6.07 3.25 -13.87
C MET A 136 5.26 4.30 -14.65
N LYS A 137 4.27 3.85 -15.44
CA LYS A 137 3.49 4.71 -16.35
C LYS A 137 2.25 5.32 -15.68
N CYS A 138 1.84 4.78 -14.54
CA CYS A 138 0.62 5.15 -13.81
C CYS A 138 0.81 5.01 -12.28
N PRO A 139 0.13 5.83 -11.46
CA PRO A 139 0.19 5.75 -10.00
C PRO A 139 -0.51 4.52 -9.40
N LEU A 140 -0.09 4.16 -8.18
CA LEU A 140 -0.49 2.95 -7.43
C LEU A 140 -1.99 2.80 -7.17
N ASN A 141 -2.71 3.91 -7.05
CA ASN A 141 -4.08 3.92 -6.55
C ASN A 141 -5.17 3.52 -7.53
N ARG A 142 -4.82 3.19 -8.77
CA ARG A 142 -5.76 2.78 -9.82
C ARG A 142 -6.04 1.28 -9.72
N GLY A 143 -6.64 0.89 -8.58
CA GLY A 143 -6.69 -0.47 -8.03
C GLY A 143 -7.52 -1.53 -8.76
N GLU A 144 -7.27 -1.69 -10.04
CA GLU A 144 -7.79 -2.83 -10.82
C GLU A 144 -6.84 -3.23 -11.95
N LYS A 145 -6.03 -2.28 -12.44
CA LYS A 145 -5.16 -2.51 -13.59
C LYS A 145 -3.73 -2.90 -13.22
N MET A 146 -3.29 -2.68 -11.98
CA MET A 146 -1.86 -2.80 -11.67
C MET A 146 -1.32 -4.23 -11.82
N SER A 147 -2.06 -5.24 -11.35
CA SER A 147 -1.71 -6.66 -11.52
C SER A 147 -1.63 -7.09 -12.98
N LEU A 148 -2.28 -6.38 -13.91
CA LEU A 148 -2.24 -6.70 -15.34
C LEU A 148 -1.00 -6.12 -16.03
N TYR A 149 -0.42 -5.03 -15.48
CA TYR A 149 0.70 -4.32 -16.10
C TYR A 149 2.03 -4.55 -15.41
N TYR A 150 2.02 -4.88 -14.11
CA TYR A 150 3.23 -5.02 -13.33
C TYR A 150 3.23 -6.29 -12.49
N PRO A 151 4.34 -7.04 -12.49
CA PRO A 151 4.52 -8.12 -11.54
C PRO A 151 4.60 -7.54 -10.12
N TYR A 152 4.05 -8.27 -9.16
CA TYR A 152 4.10 -7.91 -7.75
C TYR A 152 4.37 -9.15 -6.89
N ARG A 153 4.94 -8.91 -5.72
CA ARG A 153 5.10 -9.89 -4.66
C ARG A 153 4.30 -9.43 -3.46
N SER A 154 3.45 -10.30 -2.91
CA SER A 154 2.77 -10.02 -1.65
C SER A 154 3.39 -10.85 -0.51
N LYS A 155 3.43 -10.25 0.68
CA LYS A 155 3.71 -10.93 1.94
C LYS A 155 2.62 -10.57 2.91
N THR A 156 2.24 -11.52 3.76
CA THR A 156 1.21 -11.27 4.74
C THR A 156 1.61 -11.73 6.13
N VAL A 157 1.21 -10.96 7.13
CA VAL A 157 1.27 -11.29 8.56
C VAL A 157 -0.14 -11.25 9.14
N SER A 158 -0.55 -12.31 9.85
CA SER A 158 -1.77 -12.31 10.65
C SER A 158 -1.51 -11.61 11.98
N LEU A 159 -2.47 -10.81 12.44
CA LEU A 159 -2.44 -10.15 13.73
C LEU A 159 -3.33 -10.92 14.71
N ASP A 160 -2.83 -11.13 15.92
CA ASP A 160 -3.63 -11.64 17.03
C ASP A 160 -4.47 -10.49 17.63
N PRO A 161 -5.81 -10.55 17.57
CA PRO A 161 -6.66 -9.46 18.05
C PRO A 161 -6.79 -9.41 19.57
N LEU A 162 -6.22 -10.38 20.29
CA LEU A 162 -6.25 -10.49 21.76
C LEU A 162 -4.91 -10.16 22.42
N ALA A 163 -3.88 -9.85 21.65
CA ALA A 163 -2.59 -9.42 22.17
C ALA A 163 -2.60 -7.90 22.41
N VAL A 164 -3.19 -7.48 23.52
CA VAL A 164 -3.03 -6.14 24.11
C VAL A 164 -2.36 -6.29 25.47
#